data_AF-A0AAE0L1K5-F1
#
_entry.id   AF-A0AAE0L1K5-F1
#
_cell.length_a   1.000
_cell.length_b   1.000
_cell.length_c   1.000
_cell.angle_alpha   90.00
_cell.angle_beta   90.00
_cell.angle_gamma   90.00
#
_symmetry.space_group_name_H-M   'P 1'
#
loop_
_entity.id
_entity.type
_entity.pdbx_description
1 polymer ?
#
loop_
_entity_poly.entity_id
_entity_poly.type
_entity_poly.pdbx_seq_one_letter_code
_entity_poly.pdbx_strand_id
1 'polypeptide(L)'
;MATVHHACRFLLGCWIFYARLAEGAFRREDESDYLADYDAILAASYATSMPSAATSCVHAGQAPQELGEACVLSVNTTATSAQELCSGQCVCVVDEGVTLTMDQSLDVVALVVKGKLLWDDVSQTAAEQWLCAAYVTVENNGTMRVDVRSEEKRAYIYLKDNGVRHEALGHRALGGIHSSRSAPGLPLLEIAGRTLRRTWSLLAATVTSGVSSIRLMHDAADMGWRVGDRIAIAPTQMQSKGEAQWFYCMGINKNEIELAADAGLSIAGITDQKFLGEAHTRAEVINLSRNVVVTGDNFTLVACDPAGSSAVDCACDTNINKAHCTRGLHVIMASEGEHSISGTMRIRHTRVEKCGQRGTVGR
;
A
#
# COMPACT_ATOMS: atom_id res chain seq x y z
N MET A 1 31.80 22.54 11.18
CA MET A 1 30.34 22.77 11.21
C MET A 1 29.83 22.68 9.78
N ALA A 2 29.40 21.49 9.37
CA ALA A 2 28.95 21.23 8.00
C ALA A 2 27.45 20.94 8.03
N THR A 3 26.68 21.86 7.45
CA THR A 3 25.24 21.76 7.29
C THR A 3 24.95 20.82 6.12
N VAL A 4 24.38 19.65 6.38
CA VAL A 4 23.95 18.71 5.34
C VAL A 4 22.49 19.00 5.01
N HIS A 5 22.26 19.55 3.82
CA HIS A 5 20.93 19.58 3.21
C HIS A 5 20.62 18.20 2.65
N HIS A 6 19.58 17.54 3.16
CA HIS A 6 18.92 16.43 2.46
C HIS A 6 17.61 16.93 1.87
N ALA A 7 17.63 17.16 0.55
CA ALA A 7 16.45 17.37 -0.25
C ALA A 7 16.14 16.05 -0.98
N CYS A 8 15.26 15.22 -0.41
CA CYS A 8 14.63 14.13 -1.13
C CYS A 8 13.30 14.65 -1.70
N ARG A 9 13.34 15.24 -2.89
CA ARG A 9 12.11 15.59 -3.64
C ARG A 9 11.63 14.33 -4.38
N PHE A 10 10.81 13.52 -3.72
CA PHE A 10 9.90 12.61 -4.41
C PHE A 10 8.57 13.35 -4.60
N LEU A 11 8.33 13.88 -5.80
CA LEU A 11 7.00 14.32 -6.22
C LEU A 11 6.23 13.11 -6.76
N LEU A 12 5.74 12.27 -5.85
CA LEU A 12 4.59 11.41 -6.11
C LEU A 12 3.42 12.04 -5.36
N GLY A 13 2.59 12.79 -6.08
CA GLY A 13 1.33 13.29 -5.55
C GLY A 13 0.50 12.10 -5.08
N CYS A 14 0.21 12.04 -3.79
CA CYS A 14 -0.78 11.14 -3.23
C CYS A 14 -2.14 11.65 -3.72
N TRP A 15 -2.70 11.00 -4.74
CA TRP A 15 -4.04 11.32 -5.24
C TRP A 15 -5.06 10.80 -4.24
N ILE A 16 -5.65 11.72 -3.46
CA ILE A 16 -6.79 11.44 -2.59
C ILE A 16 -8.03 11.47 -3.48
N PHE A 17 -8.74 10.35 -3.56
CA PHE A 17 -10.00 10.23 -4.29
C PHE A 17 -11.14 10.73 -3.39
N TYR A 18 -11.64 11.94 -3.65
CA TYR A 18 -12.72 12.56 -2.90
C TYR A 18 -14.08 12.16 -3.48
N ALA A 19 -14.95 11.60 -2.64
CA ALA A 19 -16.39 11.52 -2.89
C ALA A 19 -17.08 12.42 -1.87
N ARG A 20 -17.34 13.72 -2.12
CA ARG A 20 -17.99 14.67 -1.17
C ARG A 20 -17.57 14.61 0.32
N LEU A 21 -16.35 14.17 0.61
CA LEU A 21 -15.86 13.96 1.98
C LEU A 21 -14.73 14.92 2.26
N ALA A 22 -15.01 15.92 3.10
CA ALA A 22 -14.10 16.97 3.55
C ALA A 22 -13.45 17.80 2.43
N GLU A 23 -13.61 19.12 2.49
CA GLU A 23 -12.85 20.03 1.63
C GLU A 23 -11.36 20.04 2.05
N GLY A 24 -10.58 19.06 1.59
CA GLY A 24 -9.11 19.09 1.61
C GLY A 24 -8.42 18.15 2.62
N ALA A 25 -7.08 18.21 2.60
CA ALA A 25 -6.23 17.45 3.48
C ALA A 25 -6.26 18.05 4.90
N PHE A 26 -6.54 17.23 5.91
CA PHE A 26 -6.49 17.62 7.32
C PHE A 26 -5.07 17.96 7.75
N ARG A 27 -4.89 19.12 8.36
CA ARG A 27 -3.65 19.50 9.02
C ARG A 27 -3.56 18.86 10.40
N ARG A 28 -2.44 19.13 11.06
CA ARG A 28 -2.20 18.59 12.40
C ARG A 28 -3.21 19.16 13.41
N GLU A 29 -3.55 20.43 13.25
CA GLU A 29 -4.50 21.21 14.05
C GLU A 29 -5.98 20.88 13.78
N ASP A 30 -6.32 20.27 12.64
CA ASP A 30 -7.71 19.96 12.24
C ASP A 30 -8.21 18.64 12.86
N GLU A 31 -7.83 18.33 14.11
CA GLU A 31 -8.14 17.02 14.69
C GLU A 31 -9.64 16.79 14.87
N SER A 32 -10.38 17.78 15.35
CA SER A 32 -11.82 17.66 15.56
C SER A 32 -12.55 17.31 14.26
N ASP A 33 -12.19 17.98 13.17
CA ASP A 33 -12.78 17.75 11.85
C ASP A 33 -12.37 16.39 11.29
N TYR A 34 -11.09 16.01 11.45
CA TYR A 34 -10.60 14.69 11.06
C TYR A 34 -11.36 13.56 11.77
N LEU A 35 -11.62 13.71 13.07
CA LEU A 35 -12.36 12.73 13.85
C LEU A 35 -13.84 12.68 13.45
N ALA A 36 -14.45 13.83 13.16
CA ALA A 36 -15.84 13.90 12.69
C ALA A 36 -16.02 13.20 11.34
N ASP A 37 -15.04 13.29 10.45
CA ASP A 37 -15.06 12.69 9.11
C ASP A 37 -14.43 11.29 9.05
N TYR A 38 -13.97 10.72 10.16
CA TYR A 38 -13.17 9.50 10.17
C TYR A 38 -13.84 8.30 9.50
N ASP A 39 -15.09 7.98 9.84
CA ASP A 39 -15.83 6.86 9.25
C ASP A 39 -16.00 7.02 7.74
N ALA A 40 -16.09 8.27 7.33
CA ALA A 40 -16.35 8.70 5.99
C ALA A 40 -15.04 8.59 5.16
N ILE A 41 -13.91 9.04 5.72
CA ILE A 41 -12.56 8.77 5.21
C ILE A 41 -12.31 7.27 5.10
N LEU A 42 -12.74 6.49 6.10
CA LEU A 42 -12.59 5.05 6.10
C LEU A 42 -13.42 4.40 4.98
N ALA A 43 -14.67 4.82 4.79
CA ALA A 43 -15.52 4.36 3.71
C ALA A 43 -14.96 4.73 2.31
N ALA A 44 -14.34 5.91 2.19
CA ALA A 44 -13.65 6.34 0.97
C ALA A 44 -12.31 5.63 0.75
N SER A 45 -11.70 5.09 1.82
CA SER A 45 -10.45 4.35 1.71
C SER A 45 -10.69 3.04 0.98
N TYR A 46 -10.40 3.06 -0.32
CA TYR A 46 -10.54 1.87 -1.14
C TYR A 46 -9.60 0.76 -0.66
N ALA A 47 -10.15 -0.43 -0.47
CA ALA A 47 -9.40 -1.67 -0.51
C ALA A 47 -9.98 -2.56 -1.60
N THR A 48 -9.08 -3.24 -2.30
CA THR A 48 -9.47 -4.36 -3.14
C THR A 48 -10.06 -5.43 -2.24
N SER A 49 -11.20 -5.99 -2.65
CA SER A 49 -11.72 -7.18 -1.98
C SER A 49 -10.64 -8.25 -2.02
N MET A 50 -10.21 -8.70 -0.85
CA MET A 50 -9.33 -9.85 -0.75
C MET A 50 -9.98 -11.07 -1.41
N PRO A 51 -9.20 -12.03 -1.92
CA PRO A 51 -9.73 -13.31 -2.37
C PRO A 51 -10.62 -13.90 -1.27
N SER A 52 -11.75 -14.51 -1.63
CA SER A 52 -12.65 -15.14 -0.64
C SER A 52 -11.94 -16.20 0.20
N ALA A 53 -10.90 -16.84 -0.34
CA ALA A 53 -10.05 -17.78 0.38
C ALA A 53 -9.16 -17.14 1.47
N ALA A 54 -9.06 -15.80 1.52
CA ALA A 54 -8.30 -15.07 2.53
C ALA A 54 -9.15 -14.65 3.75
N THR A 55 -10.45 -14.96 3.78
CA THR A 55 -11.34 -14.52 4.88
C THR A 55 -10.93 -15.05 6.24
N SER A 56 -10.16 -16.14 6.30
CA SER A 56 -9.61 -16.65 7.57
C SER A 56 -8.57 -15.72 8.19
N CYS A 57 -7.89 -14.90 7.39
CA CYS A 57 -6.82 -14.01 7.86
C CYS A 57 -7.28 -12.55 8.04
N VAL A 58 -8.29 -12.13 7.29
CA VAL A 58 -8.87 -10.78 7.34
C VAL A 58 -9.65 -10.61 8.66
N HIS A 59 -9.35 -9.56 9.43
CA HIS A 59 -9.99 -9.32 10.73
C HIS A 59 -9.93 -10.50 11.71
N ALA A 60 -8.86 -11.31 11.67
CA ALA A 60 -8.71 -12.52 12.49
C ALA A 60 -8.63 -12.29 14.02
N GLY A 61 -8.86 -11.06 14.49
CA GLY A 61 -8.82 -10.68 15.90
C GLY A 61 -7.40 -10.47 16.42
N GLN A 62 -7.29 -10.32 17.74
CA GLN A 62 -6.00 -10.14 18.42
C GLN A 62 -5.24 -11.46 18.51
N ALA A 63 -3.92 -11.41 18.34
CA ALA A 63 -3.05 -12.52 18.66
C ALA A 63 -3.02 -12.76 20.19
N PRO A 64 -2.54 -13.92 20.66
CA PRO A 64 -2.30 -14.15 22.07
C PRO A 64 -1.45 -13.02 22.69
N GLN A 65 -1.81 -12.56 23.90
CA GLN A 65 -1.07 -11.49 24.60
C GLN A 65 0.39 -11.85 24.87
N GLU A 66 0.66 -13.13 25.08
CA GLU A 66 2.01 -13.68 25.23
C GLU A 66 2.30 -14.53 23.99
N LEU A 67 3.12 -13.99 23.09
CA LEU A 67 3.69 -14.80 22.01
C LEU A 67 4.76 -15.72 22.60
N GLY A 68 4.75 -16.98 22.18
CA GLY A 68 5.82 -17.93 22.53
C GLY A 68 7.16 -17.54 21.91
N GLU A 69 8.17 -18.39 22.13
CA GLU A 69 9.45 -18.27 21.43
C GLU A 69 9.25 -18.21 19.90
N ALA A 70 10.17 -17.52 19.21
CA ALA A 70 10.10 -17.38 17.76
C ALA A 70 10.14 -18.75 17.06
N CYS A 71 9.30 -18.94 16.05
CA CYS A 71 9.35 -20.12 15.21
C CYS A 71 10.36 -19.91 14.10
N VAL A 72 11.53 -20.51 14.26
CA VAL A 72 12.67 -20.33 13.35
C VAL A 72 12.65 -21.37 12.25
N LEU A 73 12.58 -20.92 11.01
CA LEU A 73 12.79 -21.74 9.82
C LEU A 73 14.31 -21.84 9.58
N SER A 74 14.90 -23.00 9.90
CA SER A 74 16.36 -23.24 9.85
C SER A 74 16.84 -24.01 8.63
N VAL A 75 15.93 -24.42 7.75
CA VAL A 75 16.22 -25.11 6.49
C VAL A 75 15.40 -24.49 5.36
N ASN A 76 15.93 -24.54 4.13
CA ASN A 76 15.19 -24.13 2.94
C ASN A 76 13.84 -24.84 2.91
N THR A 77 12.78 -24.05 2.75
CA THR A 77 11.42 -24.53 2.98
C THR A 77 10.42 -23.79 2.10
N THR A 78 9.17 -24.20 2.16
CA THR A 78 8.08 -23.60 1.40
C THR A 78 7.02 -23.00 2.33
N ALA A 79 6.11 -22.20 1.79
CA ALA A 79 4.99 -21.64 2.53
C ALA A 79 4.11 -22.74 3.14
N THR A 80 3.99 -23.90 2.46
CA THR A 80 3.33 -25.09 3.00
C THR A 80 3.91 -25.54 4.34
N SER A 81 5.19 -25.84 4.37
CA SER A 81 5.83 -26.31 5.60
C SER A 81 5.95 -25.19 6.64
N ALA A 82 6.15 -23.94 6.21
CA ALA A 82 6.19 -22.80 7.12
C ALA A 82 4.84 -22.55 7.81
N GLN A 83 3.72 -22.78 7.10
CA GLN A 83 2.37 -22.67 7.66
C GLN A 83 2.16 -23.62 8.84
N GLU A 84 2.64 -24.86 8.72
CA GLU A 84 2.52 -25.87 9.79
C GLU A 84 3.30 -25.46 11.03
N LEU A 85 4.52 -24.93 10.86
CA LEU A 85 5.40 -24.56 11.96
C LEU A 85 5.02 -23.22 12.63
N CYS A 86 4.58 -22.23 11.85
CA CYS A 86 4.39 -20.85 12.31
C CYS A 86 2.92 -20.46 12.52
N SER A 87 1.97 -21.39 12.47
CA SER A 87 0.53 -21.08 12.55
C SER A 87 0.13 -20.55 13.94
N GLY A 88 -0.13 -19.24 14.03
CA GLY A 88 -0.92 -18.63 15.12
C GLY A 88 -0.26 -18.51 16.50
N GLN A 89 0.94 -19.05 16.74
CA GLN A 89 1.50 -19.17 18.10
C GLN A 89 2.78 -18.37 18.36
N CYS A 90 3.46 -17.92 17.32
CA CYS A 90 4.82 -17.38 17.39
C CYS A 90 5.11 -16.45 16.20
N VAL A 91 6.12 -15.60 16.35
CA VAL A 91 6.68 -14.86 15.21
C VAL A 91 7.45 -15.83 14.31
N CYS A 92 7.11 -15.87 13.02
CA CYS A 92 7.80 -16.71 12.05
C CYS A 92 9.09 -16.02 11.60
N VAL A 93 10.23 -16.69 11.73
CA VAL A 93 11.55 -16.13 11.40
C VAL A 93 12.20 -16.99 10.33
N VAL A 94 12.45 -16.41 9.16
CA VAL A 94 13.29 -17.03 8.11
C VAL A 94 14.74 -16.76 8.46
N ASP A 95 15.46 -17.78 8.93
CA ASP A 95 16.83 -17.61 9.42
C ASP A 95 17.85 -17.30 8.31
N GLU A 96 19.04 -16.83 8.68
CA GLU A 96 20.11 -16.56 7.73
C GLU A 96 20.47 -17.80 6.90
N GLY A 97 20.73 -17.62 5.61
CA GLY A 97 21.02 -18.71 4.69
C GLY A 97 19.81 -19.56 4.26
N VAL A 98 18.64 -19.36 4.89
CA VAL A 98 17.40 -20.06 4.56
C VAL A 98 16.60 -19.32 3.50
N THR A 99 15.98 -20.06 2.59
CA THR A 99 15.01 -19.55 1.61
C THR A 99 13.62 -20.11 1.89
N LEU A 100 12.66 -19.22 2.11
CA LEU A 100 11.23 -19.49 2.12
C LEU A 100 10.66 -19.22 0.72
N THR A 101 10.17 -20.27 0.06
CA THR A 101 9.52 -20.17 -1.26
C THR A 101 7.99 -20.13 -1.10
N MET A 102 7.33 -19.15 -1.68
CA MET A 102 5.87 -19.00 -1.61
C MET A 102 5.15 -19.92 -2.63
N ASP A 103 5.06 -21.22 -2.32
CA ASP A 103 4.36 -22.25 -3.11
C ASP A 103 2.84 -22.29 -2.90
N GLN A 104 2.36 -21.68 -1.83
CA GLN A 104 0.96 -21.49 -1.50
C GLN A 104 0.77 -20.22 -0.65
N SER A 105 -0.47 -19.95 -0.26
CA SER A 105 -0.76 -18.87 0.68
C SER A 105 -0.20 -19.15 2.09
N LEU A 106 0.19 -18.10 2.81
CA LEU A 106 0.83 -18.19 4.13
C LEU A 106 0.20 -17.24 5.15
N ASP A 107 -0.34 -17.77 6.25
CA ASP A 107 -0.94 -17.03 7.35
C ASP A 107 -0.13 -17.25 8.64
N VAL A 108 0.62 -16.24 9.06
CA VAL A 108 1.47 -16.29 10.25
C VAL A 108 1.14 -15.15 11.19
N VAL A 109 1.49 -15.26 12.48
CA VAL A 109 1.26 -14.17 13.44
C VAL A 109 1.97 -12.90 12.98
N ALA A 110 3.26 -13.01 12.70
CA ALA A 110 4.12 -11.99 12.12
C ALA A 110 5.28 -12.67 11.38
N LEU A 111 5.95 -11.95 10.48
CA LEU A 111 7.03 -12.50 9.66
C LEU A 111 8.29 -11.63 9.72
N VAL A 112 9.42 -12.24 10.07
CA VAL A 112 10.76 -11.65 10.01
C VAL A 112 11.60 -12.45 9.01
N VAL A 113 12.24 -11.75 8.07
CA VAL A 113 13.07 -12.34 7.01
C VAL A 113 14.52 -11.91 7.21
N LYS A 114 15.34 -12.79 7.80
CA LYS A 114 16.81 -12.66 7.90
C LYS A 114 17.53 -13.39 6.77
N GLY A 115 16.91 -14.46 6.26
CA GLY A 115 17.31 -15.17 5.04
C GLY A 115 16.66 -14.58 3.80
N LYS A 116 15.95 -15.42 3.03
CA LYS A 116 15.31 -15.05 1.76
C LYS A 116 13.84 -15.44 1.73
N LEU A 117 12.99 -14.56 1.24
CA LEU A 117 11.65 -14.89 0.78
C LEU A 117 11.59 -14.71 -0.75
N LEU A 118 11.24 -15.79 -1.46
CA LEU A 118 11.03 -15.78 -2.91
C LEU A 118 9.56 -16.03 -3.22
N TRP A 119 8.96 -15.09 -3.94
CA TRP A 119 7.62 -15.22 -4.49
C TRP A 119 7.61 -14.64 -5.90
N ASP A 120 7.37 -15.47 -6.90
CA ASP A 120 7.40 -15.10 -8.31
C ASP A 120 6.37 -15.89 -9.12
N ASP A 121 6.35 -15.67 -10.43
CA ASP A 121 5.43 -16.37 -11.33
C ASP A 121 5.63 -17.89 -11.36
N VAL A 122 6.79 -18.42 -10.94
CA VAL A 122 7.06 -19.86 -10.94
C VAL A 122 6.61 -20.50 -9.63
N SER A 123 6.94 -19.87 -8.52
CA SER A 123 6.61 -20.33 -7.17
C SER A 123 5.13 -20.18 -6.85
N GLN A 124 4.46 -19.10 -7.29
CA GLN A 124 3.02 -18.96 -7.09
C GLN A 124 2.25 -20.02 -7.87
N THR A 125 1.56 -20.93 -7.18
CA THR A 125 0.84 -22.03 -7.84
C THR A 125 -0.62 -21.70 -8.16
N ALA A 126 -1.23 -20.78 -7.40
CA ALA A 126 -2.62 -20.36 -7.56
C ALA A 126 -2.78 -19.07 -8.39
N ALA A 127 -3.95 -18.88 -9.01
CA ALA A 127 -4.30 -17.63 -9.69
C ALA A 127 -4.33 -16.44 -8.72
N GLU A 128 -4.77 -16.67 -7.48
CA GLU A 128 -4.66 -15.70 -6.39
C GLU A 128 -3.97 -16.35 -5.21
N GLN A 129 -2.93 -15.69 -4.68
CA GLN A 129 -2.17 -16.17 -3.53
C GLN A 129 -1.88 -15.01 -2.58
N TRP A 130 -1.81 -15.27 -1.29
CA TRP A 130 -1.68 -14.24 -0.27
C TRP A 130 -0.66 -14.59 0.82
N LEU A 131 -0.13 -13.55 1.46
CA LEU A 131 0.68 -13.60 2.68
C LEU A 131 -0.01 -12.74 3.73
N CYS A 132 -0.46 -13.31 4.85
CA CYS A 132 -1.07 -12.58 5.95
C CYS A 132 -0.16 -12.60 7.18
N ALA A 133 0.12 -11.43 7.74
CA ALA A 133 0.98 -11.26 8.92
C ALA A 133 0.65 -9.95 9.64
N ALA A 134 0.95 -9.81 10.93
CA ALA A 134 0.84 -8.51 11.63
C ALA A 134 1.77 -7.46 11.03
N TYR A 135 3.00 -7.90 10.74
CA TYR A 135 4.03 -7.15 10.05
C TYR A 135 4.87 -8.13 9.24
N VAL A 136 5.53 -7.60 8.21
CA VAL A 136 6.54 -8.31 7.42
C VAL A 136 7.79 -7.46 7.39
N THR A 137 8.87 -7.93 8.00
CA THR A 137 10.11 -7.17 8.12
C THR A 137 11.29 -7.93 7.56
N VAL A 138 12.10 -7.26 6.74
CA VAL A 138 13.38 -7.75 6.23
C VAL A 138 14.49 -7.18 7.09
N GLU A 139 15.24 -8.04 7.77
CA GLU A 139 16.27 -7.60 8.71
C GLU A 139 17.68 -7.86 8.17
N ASN A 140 18.57 -6.89 8.34
CA ASN A 140 20.01 -7.02 8.07
C ASN A 140 20.30 -7.60 6.67
N ASN A 141 20.95 -8.75 6.54
CA ASN A 141 21.25 -9.34 5.22
C ASN A 141 20.04 -10.01 4.53
N GLY A 142 18.85 -9.87 5.11
CA GLY A 142 17.62 -10.44 4.58
C GLY A 142 17.26 -9.92 3.20
N THR A 143 16.60 -10.77 2.41
CA THR A 143 16.03 -10.38 1.12
C THR A 143 14.60 -10.88 0.99
N MET A 144 13.67 -9.98 0.69
CA MET A 144 12.33 -10.33 0.25
C MET A 144 12.15 -9.91 -1.20
N ARG A 145 11.81 -10.86 -2.06
CA ARG A 145 11.50 -10.60 -3.46
C ARG A 145 10.13 -11.16 -3.82
N VAL A 146 9.24 -10.26 -4.18
CA VAL A 146 7.94 -10.55 -4.79
C VAL A 146 7.97 -10.05 -6.23
N ASP A 147 7.98 -10.94 -7.22
CA ASP A 147 8.11 -10.63 -8.65
C ASP A 147 7.08 -11.42 -9.46
N VAL A 148 5.80 -11.02 -9.33
CA VAL A 148 4.65 -11.67 -9.97
C VAL A 148 4.20 -10.81 -11.15
N ARG A 149 4.66 -11.13 -12.35
CA ARG A 149 4.42 -10.32 -13.55
C ARG A 149 3.33 -10.89 -14.46
N SER A 150 2.95 -12.14 -14.24
CA SER A 150 1.89 -12.79 -15.00
C SER A 150 0.58 -12.00 -14.88
N GLU A 151 -0.10 -11.86 -16.01
CA GLU A 151 -1.40 -11.20 -16.10
C GLU A 151 -2.50 -12.02 -15.41
N GLU A 152 -2.33 -13.34 -15.35
CA GLU A 152 -3.28 -14.31 -14.80
C GLU A 152 -3.11 -14.54 -13.30
N LYS A 153 -2.07 -13.95 -12.69
CA LYS A 153 -1.74 -14.15 -11.28
C LYS A 153 -1.87 -12.86 -10.49
N ARG A 154 -2.45 -12.97 -9.29
CA ARG A 154 -2.58 -11.90 -8.31
C ARG A 154 -1.94 -12.31 -6.99
N ALA A 155 -1.21 -11.37 -6.39
CA ALA A 155 -0.50 -11.58 -5.14
C ALA A 155 -0.92 -10.51 -4.12
N TYR A 156 -1.18 -10.94 -2.89
CA TYR A 156 -1.62 -10.04 -1.82
C TYR A 156 -0.70 -10.16 -0.61
N ILE A 157 -0.16 -9.04 -0.14
CA ILE A 157 0.47 -8.96 1.18
C ILE A 157 -0.53 -8.24 2.08
N TYR A 158 -1.06 -8.95 3.07
CA TYR A 158 -2.10 -8.49 3.96
C TYR A 158 -1.58 -8.28 5.38
N LEU A 159 -1.61 -7.04 5.87
CA LEU A 159 -1.17 -6.69 7.21
C LEU A 159 -2.33 -6.63 8.20
N LYS A 160 -2.36 -7.61 9.11
CA LYS A 160 -3.38 -7.80 10.15
C LYS A 160 -3.21 -6.79 11.29
N ASP A 161 -4.31 -6.29 11.83
CA ASP A 161 -4.38 -5.57 13.10
C ASP A 161 -4.64 -6.56 14.25
N ASN A 162 -3.69 -7.47 14.46
CA ASN A 162 -3.76 -8.50 15.50
C ASN A 162 -3.02 -8.10 16.80
N GLY A 163 -2.67 -6.82 16.95
CA GLY A 163 -1.98 -6.29 18.14
C GLY A 163 -0.47 -6.55 18.21
N VAL A 164 0.07 -7.43 17.37
CA VAL A 164 1.52 -7.71 17.36
C VAL A 164 2.30 -6.53 16.77
N ARG A 165 3.47 -6.26 17.36
CA ARG A 165 4.28 -5.07 17.07
C ARG A 165 5.73 -5.48 16.81
N HIS A 166 6.33 -4.92 15.77
CA HIS A 166 7.78 -4.97 15.59
C HIS A 166 8.44 -3.91 16.48
N GLU A 167 9.53 -4.25 17.18
CA GLU A 167 10.18 -3.37 18.16
C GLU A 167 10.48 -1.96 17.62
N ALA A 168 11.11 -1.91 16.44
CA ALA A 168 11.46 -0.66 15.77
C ALA A 168 10.39 -0.12 14.81
N LEU A 169 9.83 -0.97 13.93
CA LEU A 169 8.91 -0.52 12.88
C LEU A 169 7.46 -0.33 13.36
N GLY A 170 7.11 -0.82 14.55
CA GLY A 170 5.77 -0.70 15.11
C GLY A 170 4.77 -1.73 14.55
N HIS A 171 3.48 -1.37 14.59
CA HIS A 171 2.39 -2.21 14.12
C HIS A 171 2.18 -2.10 12.61
N ARG A 172 1.76 -3.18 11.94
CA ARG A 172 1.26 -3.12 10.55
C ARG A 172 2.29 -2.56 9.57
N ALA A 173 3.54 -2.93 9.80
CA ALA A 173 4.68 -2.54 8.97
C ALA A 173 4.93 -3.57 7.87
N LEU A 174 5.16 -3.08 6.66
CA LEU A 174 5.90 -3.79 5.63
C LEU A 174 7.20 -3.04 5.40
N GLY A 175 8.36 -3.66 5.61
CA GLY A 175 9.57 -2.89 5.55
C GLY A 175 10.86 -3.65 5.71
N GLY A 176 11.94 -2.89 5.81
CA GLY A 176 13.24 -3.41 6.19
C GLY A 176 13.87 -2.59 7.30
N ILE A 177 14.70 -3.24 8.11
CA ILE A 177 15.48 -2.60 9.15
C ILE A 177 16.89 -3.16 9.24
N HIS A 178 17.84 -2.25 9.42
CA HIS A 178 19.22 -2.57 9.73
C HIS A 178 19.48 -2.22 11.20
N SER A 179 19.70 -3.23 12.05
CA SER A 179 19.69 -3.07 13.52
C SER A 179 21.04 -2.72 14.15
N SER A 180 22.15 -2.77 13.41
CA SER A 180 23.46 -2.35 13.94
C SER A 180 24.48 -2.14 12.84
N ARG A 181 25.40 -1.19 13.03
CA ARG A 181 26.58 -1.01 12.15
C ARG A 181 27.44 -2.27 12.02
N SER A 182 27.39 -3.17 13.00
CA SER A 182 28.14 -4.43 12.99
C SER A 182 27.39 -5.57 12.33
N ALA A 183 26.09 -5.41 12.04
CA ALA A 183 25.32 -6.42 11.34
C ALA A 183 25.81 -6.49 9.87
N PRO A 184 26.08 -7.68 9.33
CA PRO A 184 26.48 -7.81 7.94
C PRO A 184 25.28 -7.51 7.02
N GLY A 185 25.59 -6.91 5.87
CA GLY A 185 24.62 -6.70 4.80
C GLY A 185 23.61 -5.57 5.07
N LEU A 186 22.72 -5.38 4.10
CA LEU A 186 21.64 -4.39 4.14
C LEU A 186 20.36 -5.03 3.63
N PRO A 187 19.19 -4.73 4.24
CA PRO A 187 17.98 -5.44 3.89
C PRO A 187 17.53 -5.03 2.49
N LEU A 188 17.10 -6.02 1.71
CA LEU A 188 16.60 -5.81 0.35
C LEU A 188 15.13 -6.23 0.27
N LEU A 189 14.25 -5.27 0.03
CA LEU A 189 12.84 -5.51 -0.23
C LEU A 189 12.51 -5.09 -1.67
N GLU A 190 12.18 -6.05 -2.52
CA GLU A 190 11.77 -5.82 -3.91
C GLU A 190 10.37 -6.38 -4.13
N ILE A 191 9.46 -5.52 -4.60
CA ILE A 191 8.10 -5.91 -5.00
C ILE A 191 7.85 -5.38 -6.41
N ALA A 192 7.53 -6.29 -7.32
CA ALA A 192 7.26 -6.01 -8.72
C ALA A 192 6.01 -6.77 -9.18
N GLY A 193 5.05 -6.02 -9.72
CA GLY A 193 3.89 -6.57 -10.40
C GLY A 193 4.01 -6.55 -11.92
N ARG A 194 2.88 -6.83 -12.58
CA ARG A 194 2.68 -6.74 -14.04
C ARG A 194 3.17 -5.41 -14.57
N THR A 195 4.12 -5.46 -15.49
CA THR A 195 4.72 -4.25 -16.07
C THR A 195 3.72 -3.48 -16.90
N LEU A 196 3.60 -2.18 -16.63
CA LEU A 196 2.86 -1.22 -17.44
C LEU A 196 3.86 -0.27 -18.09
N ARG A 197 3.82 -0.11 -19.41
CA ARG A 197 4.68 0.87 -20.09
C ARG A 197 4.36 2.29 -19.65
N ARG A 198 3.09 2.54 -19.32
CA ARG A 198 2.61 3.83 -18.85
C ARG A 198 1.38 3.64 -17.97
N THR A 199 1.32 4.36 -16.85
CA THR A 199 0.22 4.26 -15.88
C THR A 199 -0.79 5.40 -15.98
N TRP A 200 -0.53 6.39 -16.83
CA TRP A 200 -1.34 7.60 -16.93
C TRP A 200 -1.40 8.14 -18.36
N SER A 201 -2.49 8.80 -18.72
CA SER A 201 -2.70 9.47 -19.99
C SER A 201 -3.55 10.73 -19.78
N LEU A 202 -3.85 11.44 -20.86
CA LEU A 202 -4.78 12.56 -20.86
C LEU A 202 -5.98 12.22 -21.75
N LEU A 203 -7.14 12.81 -21.45
CA LEU A 203 -8.26 12.78 -22.40
C LEU A 203 -7.87 13.44 -23.72
N ALA A 204 -8.19 12.78 -24.83
CA ALA A 204 -8.02 13.33 -26.18
C ALA A 204 -9.15 14.27 -26.58
N ALA A 205 -10.32 14.14 -25.95
CA ALA A 205 -11.52 14.93 -26.23
C ALA A 205 -12.30 15.24 -24.94
N THR A 206 -13.14 16.26 -25.01
CA THR A 206 -14.16 16.58 -24.00
C THR A 206 -15.10 15.40 -23.79
N VAL A 207 -15.45 15.14 -22.53
CA VAL A 207 -16.29 14.01 -22.09
C VAL A 207 -17.48 14.60 -21.34
N THR A 208 -18.70 14.34 -21.83
CA THR A 208 -19.93 14.79 -21.16
C THR A 208 -20.47 13.73 -20.21
N SER A 209 -21.35 14.15 -19.29
CA SER A 209 -22.11 13.20 -18.48
C SER A 209 -22.86 12.17 -19.34
N GLY A 210 -22.90 10.93 -18.88
CA GLY A 210 -23.64 9.83 -19.52
C GLY A 210 -22.95 9.13 -20.70
N VAL A 211 -21.71 9.49 -21.07
CA VAL A 211 -20.99 8.72 -22.10
C VAL A 211 -20.50 7.37 -21.58
N SER A 212 -20.49 6.37 -22.45
CA SER A 212 -20.00 5.02 -22.16
C SER A 212 -18.58 4.76 -22.69
N SER A 213 -17.95 5.73 -23.35
CA SER A 213 -16.56 5.63 -23.79
C SER A 213 -15.81 6.94 -23.68
N ILE A 214 -14.49 6.83 -23.54
CA ILE A 214 -13.56 7.96 -23.54
C ILE A 214 -12.44 7.71 -24.52
N ARG A 215 -11.86 8.79 -25.05
CA ARG A 215 -10.67 8.72 -25.91
C ARG A 215 -9.47 9.31 -25.19
N LEU A 216 -8.35 8.61 -25.23
CA LEU A 216 -7.07 8.99 -24.64
C LEU A 216 -6.10 9.54 -25.69
N MET A 217 -5.10 10.30 -25.24
CA MET A 217 -3.99 10.74 -26.10
C MET A 217 -3.04 9.61 -26.52
N HIS A 218 -3.01 8.52 -25.76
CA HIS A 218 -2.16 7.36 -25.99
C HIS A 218 -3.01 6.10 -26.20
N ASP A 219 -2.49 5.14 -26.95
CA ASP A 219 -3.11 3.82 -27.12
C ASP A 219 -3.05 3.04 -25.80
N ALA A 220 -4.22 2.65 -25.27
CA ALA A 220 -4.31 1.99 -23.98
C ALA A 220 -3.70 0.58 -23.99
N ALA A 221 -3.80 -0.15 -25.09
CA ALA A 221 -3.18 -1.46 -25.23
C ALA A 221 -1.64 -1.33 -25.24
N ASP A 222 -1.09 -0.36 -25.95
CA ASP A 222 0.37 -0.11 -25.96
C ASP A 222 0.90 0.33 -24.58
N MET A 223 0.08 0.98 -23.76
CA MET A 223 0.41 1.30 -22.37
C MET A 223 0.44 0.07 -21.45
N GLY A 224 -0.08 -1.08 -21.91
CA GLY A 224 -0.26 -2.31 -21.16
C GLY A 224 -1.57 -2.37 -20.37
N TRP A 225 -2.53 -1.48 -20.64
CA TRP A 225 -3.84 -1.52 -19.98
C TRP A 225 -4.68 -2.63 -20.59
N ARG A 226 -5.61 -3.18 -19.81
CA ARG A 226 -6.48 -4.28 -20.26
C ARG A 226 -7.93 -4.07 -19.85
N VAL A 227 -8.82 -4.84 -20.48
CA VAL A 227 -10.20 -5.00 -20.02
C VAL A 227 -10.21 -5.52 -18.58
N GLY A 228 -11.12 -5.00 -17.76
CA GLY A 228 -11.20 -5.24 -16.33
C GLY A 228 -10.28 -4.33 -15.49
N ASP A 229 -9.36 -3.57 -16.11
CA ASP A 229 -8.59 -2.59 -15.35
C ASP A 229 -9.50 -1.48 -14.83
N ARG A 230 -9.26 -1.07 -13.58
CA ARG A 230 -9.87 0.10 -12.99
C ARG A 230 -9.06 1.32 -13.37
N ILE A 231 -9.73 2.33 -13.89
CA ILE A 231 -9.15 3.64 -14.23
C ILE A 231 -9.80 4.73 -13.40
N ALA A 232 -9.08 5.81 -13.15
CA ALA A 232 -9.63 7.04 -12.62
C ALA A 232 -9.50 8.17 -13.64
N ILE A 233 -10.50 9.04 -13.68
CA ILE A 233 -10.52 10.26 -14.46
C ILE A 233 -10.52 11.41 -13.45
N ALA A 234 -9.45 12.18 -13.43
CA ALA A 234 -9.27 13.30 -12.52
C ALA A 234 -9.36 14.64 -13.30
N PRO A 235 -10.24 15.57 -12.89
CA PRO A 235 -10.31 16.88 -13.51
C PRO A 235 -9.04 17.69 -13.24
N THR A 236 -8.63 18.50 -14.20
CA THR A 236 -7.52 19.45 -14.03
C THR A 236 -8.11 20.84 -13.79
N GLN A 237 -8.68 21.08 -12.61
CA GLN A 237 -9.05 22.43 -12.19
C GLN A 237 -7.87 23.11 -11.49
N MET A 238 -7.89 24.46 -11.46
CA MET A 238 -6.89 25.21 -10.69
C MET A 238 -6.85 24.74 -9.24
N GLN A 239 -5.63 24.65 -8.69
CA GLN A 239 -5.35 24.24 -7.31
C GLN A 239 -5.76 22.79 -6.97
N SER A 240 -5.76 21.88 -7.95
CA SER A 240 -6.16 20.47 -7.75
C SER A 240 -7.59 20.30 -7.21
N LYS A 241 -8.48 21.23 -7.55
CA LYS A 241 -9.90 21.17 -7.21
C LYS A 241 -10.63 20.19 -8.13
N GLY A 242 -11.72 19.61 -7.63
CA GLY A 242 -12.62 18.73 -8.38
C GLY A 242 -12.61 17.29 -7.88
N GLU A 243 -13.63 16.55 -8.30
CA GLU A 243 -13.84 15.16 -7.88
C GLU A 243 -13.38 14.20 -8.98
N ALA A 244 -12.43 13.33 -8.65
CA ALA A 244 -12.04 12.24 -9.53
C ALA A 244 -13.07 11.11 -9.43
N GLN A 245 -13.43 10.53 -10.57
CA GLN A 245 -14.30 9.36 -10.63
C GLN A 245 -13.52 8.17 -11.16
N TRP A 246 -13.94 6.96 -10.79
CA TRP A 246 -13.29 5.74 -11.24
C TRP A 246 -14.27 4.82 -11.96
N PHE A 247 -13.72 4.03 -12.87
CA PHE A 247 -14.46 3.21 -13.82
C PHE A 247 -13.75 1.88 -14.01
N TYR A 248 -14.50 0.84 -14.33
CA TYR A 248 -13.93 -0.37 -14.92
C TYR A 248 -13.90 -0.22 -16.44
N CYS A 249 -12.77 -0.60 -17.03
CA CYS A 249 -12.58 -0.72 -18.46
C CYS A 249 -13.30 -1.97 -18.97
N MET A 250 -14.32 -1.80 -19.81
CA MET A 250 -15.08 -2.91 -20.40
C MET A 250 -14.56 -3.32 -21.78
N GLY A 251 -13.87 -2.41 -22.46
CA GLY A 251 -13.37 -2.60 -23.81
C GLY A 251 -12.21 -1.66 -24.09
N ILE A 252 -11.24 -2.13 -24.89
CA ILE A 252 -10.13 -1.30 -25.39
C ILE A 252 -10.08 -1.45 -26.90
N ASN A 253 -10.13 -0.31 -27.59
CA ASN A 253 -9.85 -0.22 -29.02
C ASN A 253 -8.87 0.93 -29.25
N LYS A 254 -7.57 0.59 -29.31
CA LYS A 254 -6.48 1.55 -29.38
C LYS A 254 -6.54 2.57 -28.24
N ASN A 255 -6.76 3.84 -28.55
CA ASN A 255 -6.87 4.91 -27.59
C ASN A 255 -8.30 5.16 -27.10
N GLU A 256 -9.27 4.32 -27.48
CA GLU A 256 -10.65 4.38 -26.99
C GLU A 256 -10.88 3.32 -25.91
N ILE A 257 -11.48 3.73 -24.80
CA ILE A 257 -11.82 2.88 -23.67
C ILE A 257 -13.32 2.94 -23.44
N GLU A 258 -13.96 1.77 -23.43
CA GLU A 258 -15.35 1.60 -23.01
C GLU A 258 -15.43 1.48 -21.49
N LEU A 259 -16.39 2.17 -20.88
CA LEU A 259 -16.63 2.26 -19.44
C LEU A 259 -17.85 1.43 -19.07
N ALA A 260 -17.89 0.90 -17.84
CA ALA A 260 -19.05 0.20 -17.31
C ALA A 260 -20.33 1.07 -17.33
N ALA A 261 -21.47 0.48 -17.74
CA ALA A 261 -22.70 1.19 -18.09
C ALA A 261 -23.41 1.89 -16.91
N ASP A 262 -23.19 1.42 -15.69
CA ASP A 262 -23.69 2.00 -14.43
C ASP A 262 -22.83 3.16 -13.91
N ALA A 263 -21.70 3.42 -14.56
CA ALA A 263 -20.78 4.46 -14.16
C ALA A 263 -21.20 5.83 -14.70
N GLY A 264 -22.48 6.17 -14.54
CA GLY A 264 -23.05 7.45 -14.95
C GLY A 264 -22.14 8.58 -14.51
N LEU A 265 -21.39 9.13 -15.48
CA LEU A 265 -20.41 10.17 -15.24
C LEU A 265 -21.18 11.35 -14.64
N SER A 266 -21.11 11.54 -13.31
CA SER A 266 -21.61 12.76 -12.63
C SER A 266 -20.66 13.94 -12.89
N ILE A 267 -20.09 13.97 -14.09
CA ILE A 267 -19.11 14.91 -14.59
C ILE A 267 -19.89 16.14 -15.10
N ALA A 268 -20.68 16.74 -14.22
CA ALA A 268 -21.22 18.07 -14.47
C ALA A 268 -20.08 19.08 -14.18
N GLY A 269 -19.23 19.34 -15.19
CA GLY A 269 -18.30 20.49 -15.17
C GLY A 269 -16.80 20.23 -15.33
N ILE A 270 -16.35 19.01 -15.66
CA ILE A 270 -14.90 18.70 -15.75
C ILE A 270 -14.28 19.07 -17.11
N THR A 271 -15.09 19.33 -18.15
CA THR A 271 -14.57 19.43 -19.51
C THR A 271 -15.02 20.66 -20.27
N ASP A 272 -15.49 21.72 -19.61
CA ASP A 272 -15.63 23.01 -20.31
C ASP A 272 -14.21 23.51 -20.61
N GLN A 273 -13.66 23.06 -21.74
CA GLN A 273 -12.38 23.46 -22.30
C GLN A 273 -12.48 24.90 -22.81
N LYS A 274 -12.85 25.85 -21.95
CA LYS A 274 -12.65 27.27 -22.21
C LYS A 274 -11.15 27.55 -22.13
N PHE A 275 -10.51 27.29 -23.27
CA PHE A 275 -9.14 27.63 -23.60
C PHE A 275 -8.81 29.07 -23.14
N LEU A 276 -7.83 29.20 -22.24
CA LEU A 276 -7.18 30.47 -21.90
C LEU A 276 -5.64 30.38 -22.08
N GLY A 277 -5.17 29.77 -23.18
CA GLY A 277 -3.75 29.79 -23.58
C GLY A 277 -3.08 28.43 -23.83
N GLU A 278 -1.78 28.44 -24.13
CA GLU A 278 -0.91 27.34 -24.61
C GLU A 278 -0.76 26.12 -23.67
N ALA A 279 -1.43 26.08 -22.52
CA ALA A 279 -1.34 24.96 -21.58
C ALA A 279 -2.40 23.89 -21.86
N HIS A 280 -1.98 22.64 -22.03
CA HIS A 280 -2.88 21.48 -22.19
C HIS A 280 -3.59 21.13 -20.86
N THR A 281 -4.62 21.88 -20.47
CA THR A 281 -5.47 21.59 -19.30
C THR A 281 -6.50 20.49 -19.63
N ARG A 282 -6.03 19.25 -19.78
CA ARG A 282 -6.87 18.07 -20.03
C ARG A 282 -6.98 17.24 -18.76
N ALA A 283 -8.13 16.60 -18.56
CA ALA A 283 -8.29 15.67 -17.44
C ALA A 283 -7.31 14.51 -17.57
N GLU A 284 -6.73 14.13 -16.43
CA GLU A 284 -5.82 13.01 -16.34
C GLU A 284 -6.61 11.70 -16.23
N VAL A 285 -6.12 10.66 -16.91
CA VAL A 285 -6.67 9.32 -16.81
C VAL A 285 -5.59 8.38 -16.30
N ILE A 286 -5.81 7.76 -15.14
CA ILE A 286 -4.82 6.96 -14.42
C ILE A 286 -5.31 5.54 -14.31
N ASN A 287 -4.47 4.56 -14.67
CA ASN A 287 -4.75 3.14 -14.41
C ASN A 287 -4.39 2.79 -12.96
N LEU A 288 -5.39 2.38 -12.20
CA LEU A 288 -5.32 2.04 -10.78
C LEU A 288 -5.12 0.54 -10.52
N SER A 289 -5.24 -0.31 -11.55
CA SER A 289 -5.16 -1.76 -11.40
C SER A 289 -3.73 -2.26 -11.30
N ARG A 290 -3.44 -3.02 -10.25
CA ARG A 290 -2.18 -3.76 -10.07
C ARG A 290 -2.53 -5.18 -9.65
N ASN A 291 -1.72 -6.14 -10.07
CA ASN A 291 -1.89 -7.55 -9.72
C ASN A 291 -1.20 -7.90 -8.39
N VAL A 292 -0.17 -7.15 -8.00
CA VAL A 292 0.41 -7.21 -6.66
C VAL A 292 -0.17 -6.09 -5.80
N VAL A 293 -0.78 -6.46 -4.67
CA VAL A 293 -1.45 -5.53 -3.75
C VAL A 293 -0.88 -5.72 -2.34
N VAL A 294 -0.40 -4.64 -1.75
CA VAL A 294 -0.11 -4.55 -0.32
C VAL A 294 -1.29 -3.86 0.34
N THR A 295 -1.94 -4.51 1.28
CA THR A 295 -3.13 -4.00 1.96
C THR A 295 -3.18 -4.55 3.39
N GLY A 296 -4.29 -4.34 4.09
CA GLY A 296 -4.48 -4.88 5.42
C GLY A 296 -5.85 -4.54 5.97
N ASP A 297 -5.99 -4.71 7.28
CA ASP A 297 -7.21 -4.29 7.98
C ASP A 297 -7.48 -2.79 7.80
N ASN A 298 -8.67 -2.33 8.21
CA ASN A 298 -8.94 -0.90 8.25
C ASN A 298 -7.95 -0.19 9.20
N PHE A 299 -7.55 1.04 8.88
CA PHE A 299 -6.80 1.83 9.85
C PHE A 299 -7.70 2.14 11.03
N THR A 300 -7.15 2.18 12.24
CA THR A 300 -7.91 2.36 13.49
C THR A 300 -7.51 3.66 14.19
N LEU A 301 -8.43 4.27 14.94
CA LEU A 301 -8.09 5.34 15.87
C LEU A 301 -7.57 4.72 17.17
N VAL A 302 -6.39 5.15 17.60
CA VAL A 302 -5.76 4.75 18.86
C VAL A 302 -5.73 5.98 19.76
N ALA A 303 -6.31 5.88 20.95
CA ALA A 303 -6.23 6.95 21.94
C ALA A 303 -4.76 7.23 22.28
N CYS A 304 -4.39 8.51 22.32
CA CYS A 304 -3.06 8.90 22.75
C CYS A 304 -2.86 8.59 24.24
N ASP A 305 -1.63 8.25 24.63
CA ASP A 305 -1.26 8.12 26.05
C ASP A 305 -0.91 9.51 26.62
N PRO A 306 -1.68 10.05 27.59
CA PRO A 306 -1.38 11.35 28.21
C PRO A 306 -0.12 11.31 29.08
N ALA A 307 0.30 10.13 29.55
CA ALA A 307 1.53 9.97 30.32
C ALA A 307 2.79 10.05 29.44
N GLY A 308 2.63 10.04 28.11
CA GLY A 308 3.74 10.11 27.16
C GLY A 308 4.72 8.94 27.31
N SER A 309 4.24 7.77 27.76
CA SER A 309 5.12 6.63 27.95
C SER A 309 5.74 6.22 26.60
N SER A 310 7.05 5.98 26.60
CA SER A 310 7.80 5.52 25.42
C SER A 310 7.34 4.17 24.88
N ALA A 311 6.43 3.49 25.60
CA ALA A 311 5.84 2.21 25.23
C ALA A 311 4.70 2.35 24.21
N VAL A 312 4.11 3.54 24.04
CA VAL A 312 2.96 3.74 23.17
C VAL A 312 3.40 4.50 21.91
N ASP A 313 3.18 3.88 20.74
CA ASP A 313 3.49 4.45 19.41
C ASP A 313 2.77 5.80 19.15
N CYS A 314 1.83 6.19 20.01
CA CYS A 314 0.94 7.32 19.90
C CYS A 314 1.06 8.29 21.10
N ALA A 315 1.89 9.33 20.95
CA ALA A 315 2.08 10.35 21.99
C ALA A 315 1.04 11.49 21.89
N CYS A 316 0.46 11.94 23.01
CA CYS A 316 -0.38 13.15 23.04
C CYS A 316 0.43 14.40 22.63
N ASP A 317 -0.24 15.38 22.01
CA ASP A 317 0.31 16.76 21.94
C ASP A 317 -0.77 17.75 22.35
N THR A 318 -0.65 18.23 23.58
CA THR A 318 -1.59 19.17 24.18
C THR A 318 -1.58 20.54 23.52
N ASN A 319 -0.51 20.92 22.80
CA ASN A 319 -0.45 22.23 22.14
C ASN A 319 -1.37 22.32 20.92
N ILE A 320 -1.77 21.17 20.38
CA ILE A 320 -2.67 21.05 19.23
C ILE A 320 -3.90 20.19 19.56
N ASN A 321 -4.15 19.96 20.86
CA ASN A 321 -5.22 19.11 21.38
C ASN A 321 -5.25 17.67 20.85
N LYS A 322 -4.12 17.12 20.38
CA LYS A 322 -4.08 15.77 19.77
C LYS A 322 -4.46 14.69 20.79
N ALA A 323 -5.63 14.10 20.61
CA ALA A 323 -6.18 13.04 21.46
C ALA A 323 -6.12 11.64 20.83
N HIS A 324 -5.97 11.53 19.50
CA HIS A 324 -5.89 10.25 18.81
C HIS A 324 -4.77 10.20 17.78
N CYS A 325 -4.28 8.98 17.53
CA CYS A 325 -3.49 8.67 16.36
C CYS A 325 -4.25 7.74 15.43
N THR A 326 -3.92 7.83 14.15
CA THR A 326 -4.43 6.89 13.15
C THR A 326 -3.38 5.82 12.94
N ARG A 327 -3.75 4.55 13.18
CA ARG A 327 -2.89 3.39 12.99
C ARG A 327 -3.35 2.60 11.78
N GLY A 328 -2.72 2.89 10.64
CA GLY A 328 -2.88 2.14 9.39
C GLY A 328 -1.63 1.38 9.01
N LEU A 329 -1.68 0.82 7.80
CA LEU A 329 -0.52 0.21 7.18
C LEU A 329 0.52 1.29 6.85
N HIS A 330 1.79 0.97 7.04
CA HIS A 330 2.90 1.77 6.53
C HIS A 330 3.97 0.90 5.89
N VAL A 331 4.66 1.51 4.93
CA VAL A 331 5.79 0.90 4.24
C VAL A 331 7.03 1.71 4.55
N ILE A 332 8.05 1.08 5.14
CA ILE A 332 9.20 1.80 5.71
C ILE A 332 10.51 1.05 5.49
N MET A 333 11.59 1.79 5.26
CA MET A 333 12.95 1.27 5.28
C MET A 333 13.74 2.08 6.29
N ALA A 334 14.02 1.48 7.44
CA ALA A 334 14.65 2.13 8.59
C ALA A 334 16.07 1.62 8.82
N SER A 335 16.79 2.33 9.68
CA SER A 335 18.09 1.90 10.20
C SER A 335 18.21 2.38 11.64
N GLU A 336 18.76 1.55 12.51
CA GLU A 336 19.03 1.93 13.89
C GLU A 336 20.37 2.66 13.99
N GLY A 337 20.36 3.84 14.60
CA GLY A 337 21.57 4.59 14.97
C GLY A 337 21.84 5.85 14.15
N GLU A 338 22.82 6.62 14.64
CA GLU A 338 23.11 8.01 14.24
C GLU A 338 23.76 8.15 12.85
N HIS A 339 24.13 7.06 12.18
CA HIS A 339 24.82 7.06 10.87
C HIS A 339 24.12 6.08 9.92
N SER A 340 22.88 6.43 9.60
CA SER A 340 21.83 5.62 9.03
C SER A 340 22.10 5.16 7.58
N ILE A 341 22.82 4.05 7.41
CA ILE A 341 22.75 3.28 6.17
C ILE A 341 21.49 2.43 6.25
N SER A 342 20.47 2.82 5.49
CA SER A 342 19.25 2.05 5.36
C SER A 342 19.36 1.04 4.22
N GLY A 343 18.53 0.00 4.27
CA GLY A 343 18.44 -0.97 3.19
C GLY A 343 17.88 -0.40 1.90
N THR A 344 17.65 -1.28 0.92
CA THR A 344 17.05 -0.92 -0.36
C THR A 344 15.63 -1.42 -0.45
N MET A 345 14.69 -0.50 -0.69
CA MET A 345 13.31 -0.82 -0.99
C MET A 345 12.97 -0.41 -2.42
N ARG A 346 12.43 -1.34 -3.21
CA ARG A 346 11.99 -1.09 -4.59
C ARG A 346 10.59 -1.65 -4.78
N ILE A 347 9.61 -0.77 -4.94
CA ILE A 347 8.22 -1.13 -5.21
C ILE A 347 7.86 -0.63 -6.60
N ARG A 348 7.49 -1.55 -7.49
CA ARG A 348 7.16 -1.28 -8.90
C ARG A 348 5.87 -1.99 -9.28
N HIS A 349 5.03 -1.31 -10.07
CA HIS A 349 3.77 -1.88 -10.56
C HIS A 349 2.94 -2.61 -9.48
N THR A 350 2.98 -2.06 -8.26
CA THR A 350 2.32 -2.59 -7.07
C THR A 350 1.40 -1.50 -6.55
N ARG A 351 0.27 -1.90 -5.96
CA ARG A 351 -0.62 -0.97 -5.27
C ARG A 351 -0.47 -1.16 -3.77
N VAL A 352 -0.39 -0.07 -3.04
CA VAL A 352 -0.44 -0.07 -1.57
C VAL A 352 -1.75 0.60 -1.16
N GLU A 353 -2.53 -0.06 -0.32
CA GLU A 353 -3.85 0.35 0.13
C GLU A 353 -3.86 0.48 1.66
N LYS A 354 -4.88 1.17 2.20
CA LYS A 354 -5.06 1.37 3.65
C LYS A 354 -3.84 2.00 4.34
N CYS A 355 -3.06 2.76 3.57
CA CYS A 355 -1.99 3.60 4.07
C CYS A 355 -2.57 4.71 4.94
N GLY A 356 -1.97 4.95 6.10
CA GLY A 356 -2.35 6.09 6.91
C GLY A 356 -1.77 5.99 8.30
N GLN A 357 -0.78 6.82 8.59
CA GLN A 357 -0.29 7.03 9.95
C GLN A 357 -0.35 8.51 10.26
N ARG A 358 -1.11 8.87 11.30
CA ARG A 358 -1.17 10.24 11.81
C ARG A 358 -0.81 10.21 13.28
N GLY A 359 0.28 10.89 13.63
CA GLY A 359 0.70 11.04 15.02
C GLY A 359 1.30 9.78 15.65
N THR A 360 1.51 8.71 14.88
CA THR A 360 2.34 7.57 15.28
C THR A 360 3.76 7.74 14.78
N VAL A 361 4.74 7.34 15.59
CA VAL A 361 6.14 7.26 15.16
C VAL A 361 6.46 5.81 14.85
N GLY A 362 6.55 5.45 13.57
CA GLY A 362 7.48 4.38 13.17
C GLY A 362 8.88 4.99 13.24
N ARG A 363 9.82 4.35 13.94
CA ARG A 363 11.20 4.88 14.03
C ARG A 363 11.90 4.86 12.69
#